data_AF-A0A0F9BDZ6-F1
#
_entry.id   AF-A0A0F9BDZ6-F1
#
_cell.length_a   1.000
_cell.length_b   1.000
_cell.length_c   1.000
_cell.angle_alpha   90.00
_cell.angle_beta   90.00
_cell.angle_gamma   90.00
#
_symmetry.space_group_name_H-M   'P 1'
#
loop_
_entity.id
_entity.type
_entity.pdbx_description
1 polymer ?
#
loop_
_entity_poly.entity_id
_entity_poly.type
_entity_poly.pdbx_seq_one_letter_code
_entity_poly.pdbx_strand_id
1 'polypeptide(L)'
;MLSDDGAFLGFVVMLTGIEALAGFRYPGQKNGDRFRNFVKAYFSAEYKPEASNLWKLRNAAVHAFSPGPFALTHHNSIIHFKRDAENRLILNAEEFCVKYLGSQSKVACSSPRDVGSPAQNDDKKRGAS
;
A
#
# COMPACT_ATOMS: atom_id res chain seq x y z
N MET A 1 -11.75 13.65 -15.11
CA MET A 1 -12.49 13.11 -13.95
C MET A 1 -12.58 11.61 -14.11
N LEU A 2 -12.43 10.84 -13.03
CA LEU A 2 -12.71 9.40 -13.05
C LEU A 2 -14.22 9.21 -13.25
N SER A 3 -14.61 8.40 -14.23
CA SER A 3 -15.99 7.89 -14.30
C SER A 3 -16.21 6.84 -13.22
N ASP A 4 -17.46 6.61 -12.86
CA ASP A 4 -17.88 5.58 -11.91
C ASP A 4 -17.31 4.21 -12.30
N ASP A 5 -17.37 3.88 -13.59
CA ASP A 5 -16.81 2.65 -14.18
C ASP A 5 -15.28 2.57 -14.07
N GLY A 6 -14.60 3.72 -14.06
CA GLY A 6 -13.13 3.82 -14.04
C GLY A 6 -12.52 3.86 -12.64
N ALA A 7 -13.32 4.15 -11.60
CA ALA A 7 -12.81 4.37 -10.24
C ALA A 7 -12.13 3.13 -9.67
N PHE A 8 -12.76 1.96 -9.81
CA PHE A 8 -12.17 0.69 -9.34
C PHE A 8 -10.87 0.36 -10.07
N LEU A 9 -10.85 0.54 -11.40
CA LEU A 9 -9.64 0.32 -12.19
C LEU A 9 -8.53 1.29 -11.79
N GLY A 10 -8.86 2.53 -11.43
CA GLY A 10 -7.93 3.49 -10.85
C GLY A 10 -7.24 2.96 -9.59
N PHE A 11 -8.00 2.35 -8.67
CA PHE A 11 -7.42 1.68 -7.50
C PHE A 11 -6.46 0.55 -7.89
N VAL A 12 -6.85 -0.30 -8.84
CA VAL A 12 -5.99 -1.40 -9.31
C VAL A 12 -4.66 -0.84 -9.82
N VAL A 13 -4.69 0.16 -10.70
CA VAL A 13 -3.50 0.79 -11.27
C VAL A 13 -2.59 1.36 -10.17
N MET A 14 -3.15 2.11 -9.21
CA MET A 14 -2.40 2.67 -8.10
C MET A 14 -1.77 1.58 -7.22
N LEU A 15 -2.52 0.52 -6.88
CA LEU A 15 -2.03 -0.59 -6.06
C LEU A 15 -0.91 -1.36 -6.76
N THR A 16 -1.02 -1.61 -8.07
CA THR A 16 0.05 -2.25 -8.85
C THR A 16 1.27 -1.35 -8.99
N GLY A 17 1.08 -0.03 -9.08
CA GLY A 17 2.16 0.95 -9.10
C GLY A 17 2.94 0.97 -7.78
N ILE A 18 2.24 0.94 -6.64
CA ILE A 18 2.86 0.78 -5.32
C ILE A 18 3.69 -0.50 -5.26
N GLU A 19 3.16 -1.63 -5.77
CA GLU A 19 3.89 -2.89 -5.77
C GLU A 19 5.16 -2.84 -6.64
N ALA A 20 5.10 -2.21 -7.81
CA ALA A 20 6.26 -2.05 -8.68
C ALA A 20 7.35 -1.20 -7.98
N LEU A 21 6.97 -0.07 -7.39
CA LEU A 21 7.89 0.79 -6.63
C LEU A 21 8.45 0.08 -5.40
N ALA A 22 7.63 -0.70 -4.71
CA ALA A 22 8.07 -1.53 -3.59
C ALA A 22 9.05 -2.61 -4.05
N GLY A 23 8.83 -3.22 -5.21
CA GLY A 23 9.75 -4.16 -5.86
C GLY A 23 11.12 -3.54 -6.14
N PHE A 24 11.11 -2.35 -6.72
CA PHE A 24 12.33 -1.57 -6.95
C PHE A 24 13.05 -1.21 -5.64
N ARG A 25 12.29 -0.80 -4.61
CA ARG A 25 12.84 -0.32 -3.34
C ARG A 25 13.39 -1.44 -2.44
N TYR A 26 12.80 -2.63 -2.52
CA TYR A 26 13.09 -3.76 -1.63
C TYR A 26 13.25 -5.08 -2.42
N PRO A 27 14.28 -5.20 -3.30
CA PRO A 27 14.40 -6.30 -4.26
C PRO A 27 14.58 -7.70 -3.61
N GLY A 28 15.05 -7.76 -2.36
CA GLY A 28 15.23 -9.02 -1.62
C GLY A 28 14.06 -9.45 -0.73
N GLN A 29 12.99 -8.66 -0.64
CA GLN A 29 11.85 -8.95 0.24
C GLN A 29 10.70 -9.63 -0.52
N LYS A 30 9.94 -10.48 0.18
CA LYS A 30 8.72 -11.10 -0.36
C LYS A 30 7.68 -10.04 -0.72
N ASN A 31 6.86 -10.30 -1.75
CA ASN A 31 5.94 -9.32 -2.35
C ASN A 31 5.06 -8.56 -1.32
N GLY A 32 4.47 -9.27 -0.37
CA GLY A 32 3.64 -8.63 0.65
C GLY A 32 4.44 -7.77 1.63
N ASP A 33 5.65 -8.20 2.00
CA ASP A 33 6.48 -7.48 2.98
C ASP A 33 6.99 -6.18 2.38
N ARG A 34 7.50 -6.21 1.15
CA ARG A 34 7.94 -5.00 0.46
C ARG A 34 6.81 -4.00 0.28
N PHE A 35 5.61 -4.45 -0.10
CA PHE A 35 4.45 -3.57 -0.25
C PHE A 35 4.11 -2.89 1.08
N ARG A 36 4.00 -3.67 2.17
CA ARG A 36 3.68 -3.12 3.50
C ARG A 36 4.75 -2.14 3.99
N ASN A 37 6.02 -2.48 3.79
CA ASN A 37 7.14 -1.62 4.19
C ASN A 37 7.16 -0.32 3.38
N PHE A 38 6.87 -0.41 2.08
CA PHE A 38 6.75 0.76 1.22
C PHE A 38 5.65 1.72 1.70
N VAL A 39 4.44 1.20 1.96
CA VAL A 39 3.34 2.01 2.48
C VAL A 39 3.73 2.68 3.80
N LYS A 40 4.31 1.93 4.74
CA LYS A 40 4.74 2.46 6.04
C LYS A 40 5.79 3.56 5.94
N ALA A 41 6.69 3.46 4.96
CA ALA A 41 7.78 4.41 4.76
C ALA A 41 7.33 5.69 4.03
N TYR A 42 6.51 5.55 2.98
CA TYR A 42 6.28 6.65 2.03
C TYR A 42 4.89 7.28 2.08
N PHE A 43 3.88 6.58 2.60
CA PHE A 43 2.52 7.13 2.76
C PHE A 43 2.38 7.95 4.04
N SER A 44 1.28 8.71 4.15
CA SER A 44 0.97 9.50 5.34
C SER A 44 0.63 8.61 6.54
N ALA A 45 0.65 9.19 7.75
CA ALA A 45 0.57 8.46 9.01
C ALA A 45 -0.70 7.59 9.12
N GLU A 46 -1.81 8.05 8.56
CA GLU A 46 -3.12 7.40 8.54
C GLU A 46 -3.11 6.06 7.80
N TYR A 47 -2.24 5.90 6.79
CA TYR A 47 -2.12 4.68 5.99
C TYR A 47 -1.24 3.61 6.63
N LYS A 48 -0.33 4.00 7.53
CA LYS A 48 0.62 3.07 8.17
C LYS A 48 -0.06 1.92 8.92
N PRO A 49 -1.10 2.15 9.76
CA PRO A 49 -1.81 1.05 10.40
C PRO A 49 -2.55 0.16 9.39
N GLU A 50 -2.96 0.74 8.25
CA GLU A 50 -3.71 0.04 7.20
C GLU A 50 -2.84 -0.70 6.19
N ALA A 51 -1.51 -0.68 6.29
CA ALA A 51 -0.60 -1.31 5.34
C ALA A 51 -0.94 -2.79 5.07
N SER A 52 -1.32 -3.53 6.11
CA SER A 52 -1.76 -4.92 5.98
C SER A 52 -3.10 -5.06 5.27
N ASN A 53 -4.06 -4.17 5.53
CA ASN A 53 -5.35 -4.18 4.86
C ASN A 53 -5.22 -3.73 3.40
N LEU A 54 -4.35 -2.77 3.09
CA LEU A 54 -4.05 -2.35 1.71
C LEU A 54 -3.41 -3.48 0.90
N TRP A 55 -2.58 -4.32 1.52
CA TRP A 55 -2.10 -5.53 0.87
C TRP A 55 -3.24 -6.53 0.57
N LYS A 56 -4.20 -6.69 1.50
CA LYS A 56 -5.40 -7.51 1.27
C LYS A 56 -6.26 -6.92 0.15
N LEU A 57 -6.44 -5.59 0.11
CA LEU A 57 -7.12 -4.89 -0.98
C LEU A 57 -6.44 -5.15 -2.32
N ARG A 58 -5.11 -5.00 -2.40
CA ARG A 58 -4.35 -5.32 -3.62
C ARG A 58 -4.65 -6.73 -4.10
N ASN A 59 -4.59 -7.72 -3.21
CA ASN A 59 -4.84 -9.11 -3.58
C ASN A 59 -6.29 -9.33 -4.03
N ALA A 60 -7.26 -8.79 -3.29
CA ALA A 60 -8.68 -8.91 -3.63
C ALA A 60 -9.00 -8.22 -4.96
N ALA A 61 -8.42 -7.05 -5.21
CA ALA A 61 -8.67 -6.28 -6.42
C ALA A 61 -8.08 -6.97 -7.66
N VAL A 62 -6.86 -7.49 -7.57
CA VAL A 62 -6.18 -8.14 -8.70
C VAL A 62 -6.68 -9.55 -8.97
N HIS A 63 -7.00 -10.33 -7.92
CA HIS A 63 -7.34 -11.75 -8.09
C HIS A 63 -8.85 -12.02 -8.07
N ALA A 64 -9.66 -11.13 -7.50
CA ALA A 64 -11.10 -11.34 -7.32
C ALA A 64 -11.94 -10.13 -7.74
N PHE A 65 -11.34 -9.08 -8.30
CA PHE A 65 -12.04 -7.83 -8.65
C PHE A 65 -12.94 -7.30 -7.52
N SER A 66 -12.44 -7.39 -6.28
CA SER A 66 -13.19 -7.09 -5.05
C SER A 66 -12.54 -5.96 -4.25
N PRO A 67 -13.34 -5.12 -3.55
CA PRO A 67 -12.81 -4.07 -2.66
C PRO A 67 -12.21 -4.62 -1.35
N GLY A 68 -12.30 -5.94 -1.12
CA GLY A 68 -11.72 -6.58 0.05
C GLY A 68 -12.23 -5.94 1.36
N PRO A 69 -11.33 -5.51 2.28
CA PRO A 69 -11.75 -4.99 3.58
C PRO A 69 -12.20 -3.51 3.57
N PHE A 70 -12.17 -2.83 2.42
CA PHE A 70 -12.52 -1.41 2.32
C PHE A 70 -13.87 -1.18 1.65
N ALA A 71 -14.42 0.00 1.87
CA ALA A 71 -15.41 0.59 0.98
C ALA A 71 -14.68 1.56 0.04
N LEU A 72 -14.84 1.37 -1.27
CA LEU A 72 -14.19 2.22 -2.26
C LEU A 72 -15.18 3.27 -2.77
N THR A 73 -14.73 4.50 -2.93
CA THR A 73 -15.56 5.61 -3.42
C THR A 73 -14.73 6.55 -4.30
N HIS A 74 -15.38 7.46 -4.99
CA HIS A 74 -14.79 8.54 -5.79
C HIS A 74 -15.73 9.76 -5.72
N HIS A 75 -15.27 10.94 -6.15
CA HIS A 75 -16.00 12.23 -6.06
C HIS A 75 -16.49 12.66 -4.66
N ASN A 76 -16.05 11.98 -3.59
CA ASN A 76 -16.44 12.26 -2.22
C ASN A 76 -15.22 12.19 -1.29
N SER A 77 -14.32 13.16 -1.41
CA SER A 77 -13.09 13.22 -0.62
C SER A 77 -13.34 13.42 0.88
N ILE A 78 -14.47 14.06 1.24
CA ILE A 78 -14.85 14.39 2.63
C ILE A 78 -15.03 13.12 3.50
N ILE A 79 -15.30 11.97 2.88
CA ILE A 79 -15.49 10.69 3.57
C ILE A 79 -14.26 9.77 3.54
N HIS A 80 -13.15 10.22 2.93
CA HIS A 80 -11.89 9.47 2.97
C HIS A 80 -11.45 9.23 4.43
N PHE A 81 -11.07 7.99 4.77
CA PHE A 81 -10.79 7.51 6.13
C PHE A 81 -11.97 7.54 7.13
N LYS A 82 -13.21 7.77 6.70
CA LYS A 82 -14.39 7.51 7.53
C LYS A 82 -14.77 6.04 7.46
N ARG A 83 -15.70 5.64 8.33
CA ARG A 83 -16.28 4.29 8.31
C ARG A 83 -17.68 4.32 7.71
N ASP A 84 -18.01 3.29 6.94
CA ASP A 84 -19.38 3.08 6.43
C ASP A 84 -20.27 2.38 7.48
N ALA A 85 -21.50 2.06 7.09
CA ALA A 85 -22.48 1.37 7.94
C ALA A 85 -22.01 -0.04 8.34
N GLU A 86 -21.20 -0.69 7.50
CA GLU A 86 -20.60 -2.00 7.74
C GLU A 86 -19.25 -1.93 8.49
N ASN A 87 -18.92 -0.75 9.04
CA ASN A 87 -17.68 -0.50 9.79
C ASN A 87 -16.39 -0.69 8.96
N ARG A 88 -16.47 -0.66 7.64
CA ARG A 88 -15.32 -0.69 6.72
C ARG A 88 -14.74 0.70 6.57
N LEU A 89 -13.42 0.77 6.42
CA LEU A 89 -12.76 2.05 6.14
C LEU A 89 -13.02 2.46 4.69
N ILE A 90 -13.36 3.73 4.49
CA ILE A 90 -13.67 4.29 3.18
C ILE A 90 -12.40 4.86 2.55
N LEU A 91 -12.06 4.37 1.35
CA LEU A 91 -11.01 4.93 0.52
C LEU A 91 -11.64 5.64 -0.69
N ASN A 92 -11.46 6.95 -0.72
CA ASN A 92 -11.70 7.77 -1.90
C ASN A 92 -10.54 7.68 -2.91
N ALA A 93 -10.85 7.50 -4.20
CA ALA A 93 -9.90 7.29 -5.28
C ALA A 93 -8.98 8.49 -5.53
N GLU A 94 -9.53 9.71 -5.53
CA GLU A 94 -8.77 10.93 -5.78
C GLU A 94 -7.76 11.20 -4.67
N GLU A 95 -8.20 11.09 -3.42
CA GLU A 95 -7.32 11.20 -2.25
C GLU A 95 -6.23 10.12 -2.25
N PHE A 96 -6.58 8.88 -2.57
CA PHE A 96 -5.60 7.79 -2.68
C PHE A 96 -4.57 8.07 -3.77
N CYS A 97 -5.00 8.62 -4.92
CA CYS A 97 -4.12 9.03 -6.02
C CYS A 97 -3.13 10.10 -5.60
N VAL A 98 -3.58 11.14 -4.89
CA VAL A 98 -2.70 12.19 -4.37
C VAL A 98 -1.63 11.59 -3.45
N LYS A 99 -1.99 10.64 -2.57
CA LYS A 99 -1.00 9.98 -1.70
C LYS A 99 -0.05 9.08 -2.47
N TYR A 100 -0.53 8.35 -3.47
CA TYR A 100 0.29 7.52 -4.35
C TYR A 100 1.31 8.37 -5.13
N LEU A 101 0.88 9.45 -5.78
CA LEU A 101 1.77 10.38 -6.49
C LEU A 101 2.79 11.03 -5.53
N GLY A 102 2.35 11.44 -4.35
CA GLY A 102 3.26 11.96 -3.32
C GLY A 102 4.30 10.92 -2.86
N SER A 103 3.94 9.63 -2.82
CA SER A 103 4.88 8.55 -2.49
C SER A 103 5.94 8.37 -3.58
N GLN A 104 5.59 8.50 -4.86
CA GLN A 104 6.53 8.40 -5.98
C GLN A 104 7.62 9.46 -5.89
N SER A 105 7.24 10.72 -5.66
CA SER A 105 8.20 11.82 -5.53
C SER A 105 9.18 11.58 -4.37
N LYS A 106 8.70 11.08 -3.23
CA LYS A 106 9.57 10.75 -2.08
C LYS A 106 10.54 9.61 -2.39
N VAL A 107 10.08 8.58 -3.12
CA VAL A 107 10.94 7.46 -3.51
C VAL A 107 12.03 7.94 -4.45
N ALA A 108 11.69 8.75 -5.46
CA ALA A 108 12.65 9.30 -6.42
C ALA A 108 13.71 10.18 -5.75
N CYS A 109 13.37 10.90 -4.68
CA CYS A 109 14.31 11.70 -3.90
C CYS A 109 15.14 10.90 -2.87
N SER A 110 14.80 9.63 -2.62
CA SER A 110 15.51 8.78 -1.65
C SER A 110 16.47 7.82 -2.34
N SER A 111 17.69 7.64 -1.81
CA SER A 111 18.59 6.61 -2.34
C SER A 111 18.05 5.22 -2.00
N PRO A 112 18.14 4.24 -2.92
CA PRO A 112 17.82 2.84 -2.60
C PRO A 112 18.61 2.29 -1.40
N ARG A 113 19.71 2.92 -1.01
CA ARG A 113 20.54 2.53 0.13
C ARG A 113 20.07 3.08 1.49
N ASP A 114 19.12 4.02 1.51
CA ASP A 114 18.75 4.76 2.74
C ASP A 114 17.79 4.00 3.68
N VAL A 115 17.32 2.80 3.30
CA VAL A 115 16.42 2.01 4.15
C VAL A 115 17.21 0.78 4.56
N GLY A 116 17.73 0.86 5.79
CA GLY A 116 18.65 -0.12 6.36
C GLY A 116 18.22 -1.56 6.10
N SER A 117 19.21 -2.39 5.75
CA SER A 117 19.06 -3.83 5.72
C SER A 117 18.35 -4.29 6.99
N PRO A 118 17.26 -5.08 6.90
CA PRO A 118 16.76 -5.75 8.08
C PRO A 118 17.91 -6.60 8.62
N ALA A 119 18.25 -6.40 9.89
CA ALA A 119 19.27 -7.16 10.59
C ALA A 119 19.08 -8.64 10.27
N GLN A 120 20.10 -9.26 9.68
CA GLN A 120 20.19 -10.71 9.63
C GLN A 120 20.19 -11.16 11.10
N ASN A 121 19.09 -11.75 11.56
CA ASN A 121 19.10 -12.51 12.79
C ASN A 121 20.02 -13.72 12.55
N ASP A 122 21.30 -13.53 12.85
CA ASP A 122 22.26 -14.60 13.07
C ASP A 122 21.83 -15.36 14.32
N ASP A 123 20.80 -16.20 14.18
CA ASP A 123 20.51 -17.23 15.17
C ASP A 123 21.50 -18.38 14.95
N LYS A 124 22.74 -18.08 15.32
CA LYS A 124 23.84 -19.01 15.47
C LYS A 124 23.47 -19.90 16.66
N LYS A 125 22.66 -20.93 16.41
CA LYS A 125 22.55 -22.10 17.29
C LYS A 125 23.93 -22.75 17.37
N ARG A 126 24.73 -22.24 18.30
CA ARG A 126 25.87 -22.94 18.89
C ARG A 126 25.30 -24.19 19.56
N GLY A 127 25.83 -25.34 19.16
CA GLY A 127 25.66 -26.55 19.93
C GLY A 127 26.21 -26.38 21.34
N ALA A 128 25.58 -27.06 22.29
CA ALA A 128 26.18 -27.45 23.54
C ALA A 128 25.49 -28.76 23.95
N SER A 129 26.28 -29.83 23.85
CA SER A 129 26.23 -31.13 24.53
C SER A 129 24.99 -32.02 24.40
#